data_AF-A0A5R1NVG7-F1
#
_entry.id   AF-A0A5R1NVG7-F1
#
_cell.length_a   1.000
_cell.length_b   1.000
_cell.length_c   1.000
_cell.angle_alpha   90.00
_cell.angle_beta   90.00
_cell.angle_gamma   90.00
#
_symmetry.space_group_name_H-M   'P 1'
#
loop_
_entity.id
_entity.type
_entity.pdbx_description
1 polymer ?
#
loop_
_entity_poly.entity_id
_entity_poly.type
_entity_poly.pdbx_seq_one_letter_code
_entity_poly.pdbx_strand_id
1 'polypeptide(L)'
;MELQMNLDWGDFPTWLGSSGALVAACLAGIISLQLRSRERKQAISSIHIDLTTGETAQARNVIGTVLYATDGLDLVGQREAISALFKLYWAVQRAQNTYRVYRLDAAAPGKMQGQEEFFLSWNFRELVENIVTFHRDYGERLHIKDEDAWNSFEERLRAGYPDLFNEFLASSAEG
;
A
#
# COMPACT_ATOMS: atom_id res chain seq x y z
N MET A 1 28.08 -67.64 2.43
CA MET A 1 27.86 -66.32 3.08
C MET A 1 26.90 -65.57 2.16
N GLU A 2 25.61 -65.87 2.29
CA GLU A 2 24.53 -65.23 1.53
C GLU A 2 23.81 -64.26 2.47
N LEU A 3 23.91 -62.96 2.19
CA LEU A 3 23.07 -61.96 2.81
C LEU A 3 21.69 -62.04 2.14
N GLN A 4 20.79 -62.86 2.71
CA GLN A 4 19.39 -62.81 2.37
C GLN A 4 18.81 -61.49 2.89
N MET A 5 18.65 -60.53 1.97
CA MET A 5 17.94 -59.28 2.22
C MET A 5 16.44 -59.60 2.21
N ASN A 6 15.89 -59.93 3.39
CA ASN A 6 14.44 -60.01 3.59
C ASN A 6 13.88 -58.58 3.47
N LEU A 7 13.36 -58.23 2.30
CA LEU A 7 12.50 -57.06 2.15
C LEU A 7 11.15 -57.41 2.78
N ASP A 8 10.86 -56.82 3.93
CA ASP A 8 9.58 -56.94 4.61
C ASP A 8 8.52 -56.17 3.81
N TRP A 9 7.69 -56.89 3.05
CA TRP A 9 6.62 -56.32 2.22
C TRP A 9 5.52 -55.64 3.06
N GLY A 10 5.52 -55.82 4.38
CA GLY A 10 4.61 -55.15 5.32
C GLY A 10 4.82 -53.63 5.42
N ASP A 11 6.01 -53.12 5.10
CA ASP A 11 6.33 -51.68 5.17
C ASP A 11 6.10 -50.93 3.84
N PHE A 12 5.84 -51.65 2.75
CA PHE A 12 5.62 -51.09 1.42
C PHE A 12 4.36 -50.18 1.33
N PRO A 13 3.21 -50.52 1.94
CA PRO A 13 2.03 -49.65 1.96
C PRO A 13 2.26 -48.37 2.77
N THR A 14 3.03 -48.45 3.86
CA THR A 14 3.39 -47.33 4.74
C THR A 14 4.36 -46.38 4.04
N TRP A 15 5.29 -46.91 3.24
CA TRP A 15 6.21 -46.15 2.40
C TRP A 15 5.52 -45.45 1.21
N LEU A 16 4.58 -46.13 0.55
CA LEU A 16 3.74 -45.53 -0.49
C LEU A 16 2.80 -44.45 0.08
N GLY A 17 2.22 -44.69 1.25
CA GLY A 17 1.36 -43.73 1.95
C GLY A 17 2.10 -42.47 2.40
N SER A 18 3.30 -42.61 2.95
CA SER A 18 4.15 -41.48 3.37
C SER A 18 4.72 -40.69 2.18
N SER A 19 5.08 -41.37 1.09
CA SER A 19 5.48 -40.73 -0.17
C SER A 19 4.33 -39.95 -0.81
N GLY A 20 3.12 -40.50 -0.80
CA GLY A 20 1.91 -39.81 -1.27
C GLY A 20 1.56 -38.57 -0.43
N ALA A 21 1.71 -38.65 0.90
CA ALA A 21 1.48 -37.53 1.80
C ALA A 21 2.50 -36.39 1.59
N LEU A 22 3.77 -36.72 1.33
CA LEU A 22 4.81 -35.75 0.99
C LEU A 22 4.51 -35.05 -0.34
N VAL A 23 4.11 -35.79 -1.37
CA VAL A 23 3.72 -35.20 -2.67
C VAL A 23 2.50 -34.28 -2.53
N ALA A 24 1.48 -34.71 -1.77
CA ALA A 24 0.30 -33.89 -1.50
C ALA A 24 0.66 -32.61 -0.72
N ALA A 25 1.55 -32.70 0.28
CA ALA A 25 2.03 -31.55 1.04
C ALA A 25 2.86 -30.59 0.18
N CYS A 26 3.71 -31.10 -0.71
CA CYS A 26 4.44 -30.30 -1.68
C CYS A 26 3.51 -29.58 -2.65
N LEU A 27 2.51 -30.28 -3.21
CA LEU A 27 1.51 -29.69 -4.10
C LEU A 27 0.65 -28.63 -3.39
N ALA A 28 0.19 -28.91 -2.17
CA ALA A 28 -0.52 -27.94 -1.34
C ALA A 28 0.35 -26.71 -1.04
N GLY A 29 1.65 -26.91 -0.78
CA GLY A 29 2.62 -25.83 -0.61
C GLY A 29 2.75 -24.97 -1.88
N ILE A 30 2.89 -25.58 -3.06
CA ILE A 30 2.97 -24.87 -4.34
C ILE A 30 1.68 -24.08 -4.61
N ILE A 31 0.51 -24.68 -4.39
CA ILE A 31 -0.78 -24.01 -4.58
C ILE A 31 -0.91 -22.83 -3.60
N SER A 32 -0.51 -23.01 -2.34
CA SER A 32 -0.53 -21.94 -1.34
C SER A 32 0.38 -20.76 -1.73
N LEU A 33 1.57 -21.05 -2.27
CA LEU A 33 2.48 -20.01 -2.79
C LEU A 33 1.88 -19.26 -3.99
N GLN A 34 1.23 -19.98 -4.92
CA GLN A 34 0.58 -19.37 -6.08
C GLN A 34 -0.62 -18.50 -5.69
N LEU A 35 -1.45 -18.95 -4.74
CA LEU A 35 -2.58 -18.16 -4.22
C LEU A 35 -2.10 -16.88 -3.57
N ARG A 36 -1.09 -16.95 -2.68
CA ARG A 36 -0.50 -15.75 -2.06
C ARG A 36 0.07 -14.78 -3.08
N SER A 37 0.70 -15.28 -4.14
CA SER A 37 1.21 -14.42 -5.22
C SER A 37 0.08 -13.72 -5.97
N ARG A 38 -1.02 -14.42 -6.26
CA ARG A 38 -2.20 -13.83 -6.92
C ARG A 38 -2.88 -12.80 -6.04
N GLU A 39 -3.10 -13.11 -4.77
CA GLU A 39 -3.68 -12.20 -3.79
C GLU A 39 -2.85 -10.92 -3.66
N ARG A 40 -1.51 -11.05 -3.62
CA ARG A 40 -0.62 -9.88 -3.61
C ARG A 40 -0.74 -9.03 -4.87
N LYS A 41 -0.75 -9.64 -6.06
CA LYS A 41 -0.94 -8.89 -7.32
C LYS A 41 -2.29 -8.21 -7.39
N GLN A 42 -3.34 -8.87 -6.92
CA GLN A 42 -4.68 -8.27 -6.82
C GLN A 42 -4.70 -7.11 -5.83
N ALA A 43 -4.03 -7.23 -4.68
CA ALA A 43 -3.92 -6.15 -3.71
C ALA A 43 -3.17 -4.94 -4.28
N ILE A 44 -2.06 -5.15 -4.99
CA ILE A 44 -1.32 -4.08 -5.69
C ILE A 44 -2.19 -3.41 -6.74
N SER A 45 -2.85 -4.19 -7.59
CA SER A 45 -3.76 -3.66 -8.60
C SER A 45 -4.93 -2.90 -7.97
N SER A 46 -5.43 -3.37 -6.83
CA SER A 46 -6.51 -2.70 -6.09
C SER A 46 -6.04 -1.35 -5.56
N ILE A 47 -4.85 -1.28 -4.93
CA ILE A 47 -4.26 0.00 -4.49
C ILE A 47 -4.06 0.93 -5.68
N HIS A 48 -3.54 0.42 -6.79
CA HIS A 48 -3.34 1.21 -8.00
C HIS A 48 -4.66 1.83 -8.48
N ILE A 49 -5.72 1.02 -8.62
CA ILE A 49 -7.04 1.49 -9.04
C ILE A 49 -7.59 2.51 -8.03
N ASP A 50 -7.52 2.20 -6.74
CA ASP A 50 -8.00 3.08 -5.67
C ASP A 50 -7.29 4.44 -5.67
N LEU A 51 -5.97 4.49 -5.94
CA LEU A 51 -5.20 5.72 -5.93
C LEU A 51 -5.29 6.54 -7.23
N THR A 52 -5.62 5.90 -8.34
CA THR A 52 -5.55 6.54 -9.68
C THR A 52 -6.91 6.77 -10.32
N THR A 53 -7.99 6.28 -9.72
CA THR A 53 -9.34 6.35 -10.32
C THR A 53 -10.40 6.84 -9.34
N GLY A 54 -11.62 7.06 -9.86
CA GLY A 54 -12.79 7.38 -9.06
C GLY A 54 -12.64 8.65 -8.21
N GLU A 55 -13.06 8.56 -6.95
CA GLU A 55 -13.09 9.69 -6.02
C GLU A 55 -11.69 10.23 -5.70
N THR A 56 -10.66 9.37 -5.69
CA THR A 56 -9.28 9.80 -5.40
C THR A 56 -8.70 10.59 -6.57
N ALA A 57 -8.93 10.15 -7.81
CA ALA A 57 -8.53 10.91 -8.98
C ALA A 57 -9.23 12.28 -9.04
N GLN A 58 -10.53 12.31 -8.73
CA GLN A 58 -11.28 13.56 -8.66
C GLN A 58 -10.71 14.48 -7.57
N ALA A 59 -10.49 13.96 -6.36
CA ALA A 59 -9.94 14.72 -5.24
C ALA A 59 -8.53 15.26 -5.55
N ARG A 60 -7.68 14.47 -6.22
CA ARG A 60 -6.36 14.90 -6.69
C ARG A 60 -6.48 16.06 -7.68
N ASN A 61 -7.40 15.98 -8.64
CA ASN A 61 -7.63 17.08 -9.58
C ASN A 61 -8.13 18.35 -8.87
N VAL A 62 -9.02 18.21 -7.89
CA VAL A 62 -9.52 19.33 -7.09
C VAL A 62 -8.38 20.01 -6.34
N ILE A 63 -7.59 19.24 -5.57
CA ILE A 63 -6.47 19.78 -4.81
C ILE A 63 -5.40 20.36 -5.73
N GLY A 64 -5.06 19.67 -6.82
CA GLY A 64 -4.13 20.17 -7.84
C GLY A 64 -4.60 21.49 -8.47
N THR A 65 -5.91 21.64 -8.71
CA THR A 65 -6.48 22.91 -9.19
C THR A 65 -6.31 24.01 -8.15
N VAL A 66 -6.57 23.73 -6.88
CA VAL A 66 -6.38 24.72 -5.80
C VAL A 66 -4.92 25.13 -5.65
N LEU A 67 -3.98 24.17 -5.75
CA LEU A 67 -2.55 24.42 -5.57
C LEU A 67 -1.91 25.14 -6.75
N TYR A 68 -2.29 24.81 -7.98
CA TYR A 68 -1.52 25.20 -9.17
C TYR A 68 -2.23 26.19 -10.09
N ALA A 69 -3.53 26.48 -9.89
CA ALA A 69 -4.21 27.55 -10.63
C ALA A 69 -4.12 28.88 -9.89
N THR A 70 -3.99 29.99 -10.63
CA THR A 70 -3.85 31.36 -10.09
C THR A 70 -4.97 31.74 -9.12
N ASP A 71 -6.21 31.33 -9.40
CA ASP A 71 -7.40 31.55 -8.55
C ASP A 71 -8.06 30.22 -8.16
N GLY A 72 -7.24 29.19 -7.91
CA GLY A 72 -7.71 27.80 -7.79
C GLY A 72 -8.79 27.57 -6.73
N LEU A 73 -8.70 28.25 -5.58
CA LEU A 73 -9.71 28.13 -4.53
C LEU A 73 -11.05 28.74 -4.93
N ASP A 74 -11.07 29.83 -5.71
CA ASP A 74 -12.31 30.47 -6.17
C ASP A 74 -13.01 29.63 -7.24
N LEU A 75 -12.23 28.93 -8.07
CA LEU A 75 -12.75 28.02 -9.10
C LEU A 75 -13.40 26.76 -8.51
N VAL A 76 -12.80 26.20 -7.47
CA VAL A 76 -13.24 24.95 -6.83
C VAL A 76 -14.29 25.22 -5.74
N GLY A 77 -14.13 26.30 -4.99
CA GLY A 77 -14.90 26.57 -3.79
C GLY A 77 -14.40 25.82 -2.55
N GLN A 78 -14.49 26.49 -1.39
CA GLN A 78 -13.97 26.00 -0.12
C GLN A 78 -14.47 24.60 0.27
N ARG A 79 -15.78 24.35 0.14
CA ARG A 79 -16.38 23.06 0.56
C ARG A 79 -15.82 21.88 -0.23
N GLU A 80 -15.62 22.06 -1.54
CA GLU A 80 -15.11 21.01 -2.41
C GLU A 80 -13.63 20.75 -2.15
N ALA A 81 -12.85 21.82 -1.92
CA ALA A 81 -11.44 21.71 -1.54
C ALA A 81 -11.24 20.95 -0.21
N ILE A 82 -12.02 21.28 0.82
CA ILE A 82 -11.97 20.57 2.12
C ILE A 82 -12.39 19.11 1.94
N SER A 83 -13.47 18.84 1.21
CA SER A 83 -13.92 17.47 0.96
C SER A 83 -12.87 16.66 0.20
N ALA A 84 -12.17 17.27 -0.75
CA ALA A 84 -11.10 16.63 -1.49
C ALA A 84 -9.91 16.27 -0.59
N LEU A 85 -9.50 17.16 0.32
CA LEU A 85 -8.45 16.86 1.31
C LEU A 85 -8.77 15.59 2.11
N PHE A 86 -9.97 15.49 2.68
CA PHE A 86 -10.37 14.29 3.44
C PHE A 86 -10.44 13.03 2.60
N LYS A 87 -10.86 13.13 1.32
CA LYS A 87 -10.81 11.99 0.39
C LYS A 87 -9.38 11.52 0.15
N LEU A 88 -8.42 12.44 0.07
CA LEU A 88 -7.01 12.10 -0.08
C LEU A 88 -6.41 11.47 1.18
N TYR A 89 -6.72 11.98 2.39
CA TYR A 89 -6.35 11.30 3.65
C TYR A 89 -6.87 9.85 3.67
N TRP A 90 -8.13 9.66 3.32
CA TRP A 90 -8.75 8.35 3.30
C TRP A 90 -8.11 7.42 2.27
N ALA A 91 -7.77 7.92 1.09
CA ALA A 91 -7.09 7.15 0.04
C ALA A 91 -5.70 6.66 0.52
N VAL A 92 -4.91 7.55 1.13
CA VAL A 92 -3.61 7.21 1.73
C VAL A 92 -3.77 6.15 2.81
N GLN A 93 -4.73 6.33 3.72
CA GLN A 93 -5.01 5.38 4.80
C GLN A 93 -5.42 4.00 4.27
N ARG A 94 -6.31 3.94 3.27
CA ARG A 94 -6.73 2.68 2.64
C ARG A 94 -5.56 1.97 1.96
N ALA A 95 -4.76 2.69 1.19
CA ALA A 95 -3.57 2.14 0.55
C ALA A 95 -2.63 1.51 1.59
N GLN A 96 -2.29 2.25 2.65
CA GLN A 96 -1.42 1.77 3.73
C GLN A 96 -2.00 0.56 4.48
N ASN A 97 -3.31 0.53 4.74
CA ASN A 97 -3.95 -0.62 5.37
C ASN A 97 -3.83 -1.86 4.47
N THR A 98 -3.99 -1.71 3.15
CA THR A 98 -3.79 -2.80 2.18
C THR A 98 -2.33 -3.25 2.16
N TYR A 99 -1.36 -2.32 2.21
CA TYR A 99 0.07 -2.67 2.35
C TYR A 99 0.32 -3.58 3.55
N ARG A 100 -0.19 -3.18 4.72
CA ARG A 100 -0.02 -3.92 5.99
C ARG A 100 -0.68 -5.31 5.95
N VAL A 101 -1.93 -5.39 5.48
CA VAL A 101 -2.70 -6.65 5.44
C VAL A 101 -2.00 -7.68 4.55
N TYR A 102 -1.51 -7.26 3.38
CA TYR A 102 -0.90 -8.17 2.41
C TYR A 102 0.63 -8.32 2.58
N ARG A 103 1.19 -7.73 3.64
CA ARG A 103 2.64 -7.69 3.92
C ARG A 103 3.42 -7.32 2.66
N LEU A 104 3.00 -6.22 2.05
CA LEU A 104 3.62 -5.67 0.84
C LEU A 104 4.82 -4.78 1.18
N ASP A 105 5.08 -4.56 2.47
CA ASP A 105 6.18 -3.77 3.00
C ASP A 105 7.54 -4.26 2.47
N ALA A 106 8.46 -3.32 2.24
CA ALA A 106 9.81 -3.58 1.69
C ALA A 106 10.67 -4.52 2.54
N ALA A 107 10.27 -4.86 3.76
CA ALA A 107 10.94 -5.83 4.63
C ALA A 107 10.42 -7.29 4.48
N ALA A 108 9.31 -7.51 3.78
CA ALA A 108 8.70 -8.83 3.65
C ALA A 108 9.38 -9.68 2.55
N PRO A 109 9.45 -11.03 2.71
CA PRO A 109 9.91 -11.91 1.64
C PRO A 109 8.99 -11.82 0.42
N GLY A 110 9.58 -11.62 -0.76
CA GLY A 110 8.87 -11.33 -2.02
C GLY A 110 8.47 -9.86 -2.16
N LYS A 111 9.43 -8.95 -1.91
CA LYS A 111 9.29 -7.50 -2.10
C LYS A 111 8.68 -7.17 -3.46
N MET A 112 7.87 -6.11 -3.53
CA MET A 112 7.67 -5.43 -4.81
C MET A 112 9.04 -5.02 -5.34
N GLN A 113 9.31 -5.28 -6.61
CA GLN A 113 10.56 -4.93 -7.25
C GLN A 113 10.26 -4.28 -8.61
N GLY A 114 11.03 -3.26 -8.95
CA GLY A 114 10.98 -2.63 -10.26
C GLY A 114 9.79 -1.67 -10.40
N GLN A 115 9.02 -1.81 -11.48
CA GLN A 115 8.01 -0.81 -11.88
C GLN A 115 6.82 -0.69 -10.90
N GLU A 116 6.44 -1.77 -10.22
CA GLU A 116 5.32 -1.77 -9.27
C GLU A 116 5.62 -0.89 -8.04
N GLU A 117 6.83 -1.02 -7.49
CA GLU A 117 7.33 -0.20 -6.38
C GLU A 117 7.49 1.26 -6.80
N PHE A 118 8.09 1.50 -7.97
CA PHE A 118 8.29 2.85 -8.50
C PHE A 118 6.96 3.59 -8.74
N PHE A 119 5.97 2.92 -9.35
CA PHE A 119 4.71 3.56 -9.67
C PHE A 119 3.88 3.88 -8.43
N LEU A 120 3.79 2.94 -7.48
CA LEU A 120 3.05 3.16 -6.25
C LEU A 120 3.73 4.19 -5.37
N SER A 121 5.07 4.17 -5.28
CA SER A 121 5.82 5.19 -4.55
C SER A 121 5.67 6.58 -5.15
N TRP A 122 5.62 6.70 -6.49
CA TRP A 122 5.39 8.00 -7.15
C TRP A 122 3.99 8.57 -6.87
N ASN A 123 2.92 7.79 -7.06
CA ASN A 123 1.56 8.29 -6.76
C ASN A 123 1.40 8.59 -5.28
N PHE A 124 1.97 7.75 -4.42
CA PHE A 124 1.91 7.98 -2.98
C PHE A 124 2.65 9.26 -2.59
N ARG A 125 3.86 9.47 -3.11
CA ARG A 125 4.65 10.69 -2.90
C ARG A 125 3.89 11.94 -3.35
N GLU A 126 3.37 11.93 -4.58
CA GLU A 126 2.64 13.09 -5.11
C GLU A 126 1.37 13.41 -4.31
N LEU A 127 0.62 12.39 -3.87
CA LEU A 127 -0.54 12.60 -3.01
C LEU A 127 -0.15 13.19 -1.66
N VAL A 128 0.94 12.70 -1.06
CA VAL A 128 1.45 13.22 0.21
C VAL A 128 1.91 14.67 0.07
N GLU A 129 2.68 14.99 -0.96
CA GLU A 129 3.13 16.36 -1.26
C GLU A 129 1.94 17.31 -1.45
N ASN A 130 0.91 16.88 -2.19
CA ASN A 130 -0.31 17.68 -2.38
C ASN A 130 -1.08 17.89 -1.08
N ILE A 131 -1.27 16.84 -0.28
CA ILE A 131 -1.95 16.92 1.02
C ILE A 131 -1.22 17.91 1.93
N VAL A 132 0.10 17.76 2.06
CA VAL A 132 0.95 18.60 2.91
C VAL A 132 0.90 20.06 2.46
N THR A 133 1.14 20.30 1.17
CA THR A 133 1.16 21.66 0.62
C THR A 133 -0.18 22.33 0.81
N PHE A 134 -1.28 21.61 0.55
CA PHE A 134 -2.63 22.13 0.75
C PHE A 134 -2.92 22.42 2.23
N HIS A 135 -2.60 21.49 3.13
CA HIS A 135 -2.83 21.67 4.57
C HIS A 135 -2.05 22.87 5.11
N ARG A 136 -0.78 23.02 4.72
CA ARG A 136 0.07 24.16 5.09
C ARG A 136 -0.45 25.49 4.55
N ASP A 137 -0.71 25.56 3.24
CA ASP A 137 -0.97 26.84 2.57
C ASP A 137 -2.44 27.30 2.75
N TYR A 138 -3.36 26.35 2.98
CA TYR A 138 -4.81 26.62 3.03
C TYR A 138 -5.49 26.20 4.33
N GLY A 139 -4.90 25.33 5.16
CA GLY A 139 -5.55 24.75 6.34
C GLY A 139 -6.09 25.80 7.31
N GLU A 140 -5.23 26.75 7.71
CA GLU A 140 -5.63 27.85 8.60
C GLU A 140 -6.67 28.76 7.94
N ARG A 141 -6.43 29.15 6.69
CA ARG A 141 -7.32 30.05 5.92
C ARG A 141 -8.72 29.48 5.72
N LEU A 142 -8.81 28.17 5.54
CA LEU A 142 -10.06 27.45 5.36
C LEU A 142 -10.69 27.00 6.67
N HIS A 143 -10.08 27.33 7.82
CA HIS A 143 -10.49 26.92 9.16
C HIS A 143 -10.71 25.40 9.27
N ILE A 144 -9.82 24.62 8.66
CA ILE A 144 -9.88 23.15 8.71
C ILE A 144 -9.49 22.72 10.13
N LYS A 145 -10.41 22.01 10.79
CA LYS A 145 -10.19 21.40 12.10
C LYS A 145 -10.01 19.91 11.93
N ASP A 146 -8.82 19.50 11.53
CA ASP A 146 -8.49 18.12 11.18
C ASP A 146 -7.35 17.53 12.02
N GLU A 147 -7.07 18.08 13.20
CA GLU A 147 -5.96 17.67 14.08
C GLU A 147 -5.86 16.13 14.23
N ASP A 148 -6.97 15.44 14.48
CA ASP A 148 -6.97 13.97 14.60
C ASP A 148 -6.58 13.26 13.30
N ALA A 149 -7.10 13.74 12.16
CA ALA A 149 -6.81 13.17 10.85
C ALA A 149 -5.36 13.46 10.44
N TRP A 150 -4.89 14.67 10.70
CA TRP A 150 -3.52 15.11 10.45
C TRP A 150 -2.52 14.32 11.31
N ASN A 151 -2.75 14.20 12.61
CA ASN A 151 -1.90 13.41 13.51
C ASN A 151 -1.85 11.94 13.06
N SER A 152 -2.99 11.35 12.68
CA SER A 152 -3.00 9.97 12.16
C SER A 152 -2.22 9.85 10.84
N PHE A 153 -2.34 10.83 9.95
CA PHE A 153 -1.60 10.88 8.70
C PHE A 153 -0.08 10.97 8.94
N GLU A 154 0.36 11.89 9.80
CA GLU A 154 1.78 12.05 10.17
C GLU A 154 2.36 10.78 10.82
N GLU A 155 1.68 10.19 11.80
CA GLU A 155 2.13 8.97 12.47
C GLU A 155 2.32 7.83 11.46
N ARG A 156 1.41 7.72 10.49
CA ARG A 156 1.46 6.70 9.45
C ARG A 156 2.58 6.96 8.45
N LEU A 157 2.83 8.22 8.06
CA LEU A 157 3.97 8.59 7.24
C LEU A 157 5.28 8.25 7.93
N ARG A 158 5.42 8.65 9.20
CA ARG A 158 6.61 8.36 10.00
C ARG A 158 6.89 6.86 10.10
N ALA A 159 5.85 6.05 10.28
CA ALA A 159 5.99 4.60 10.43
C ALA A 159 6.20 3.86 9.09
N GLY A 160 5.55 4.30 8.01
CA GLY A 160 5.51 3.58 6.74
C GLY A 160 6.53 4.06 5.71
N TYR A 161 6.87 5.34 5.71
CA TYR A 161 7.69 6.00 4.70
C TYR A 161 8.61 7.04 5.35
N PRO A 162 9.60 6.63 6.16
CA PRO A 162 10.45 7.54 6.91
C PRO A 162 11.21 8.52 6.03
N ASP A 163 11.60 8.13 4.81
CA ASP A 163 12.28 9.01 3.86
C ASP A 163 11.36 10.15 3.40
N LEU A 164 10.12 9.84 3.01
CA LEU A 164 9.10 10.84 2.68
C LEU A 164 8.75 11.72 3.88
N PHE A 165 8.72 11.15 5.08
CA PHE A 165 8.49 11.91 6.30
C PHE A 165 9.63 12.90 6.60
N ASN A 166 10.88 12.50 6.36
CA ASN A 166 12.03 13.39 6.53
C ASN A 166 12.05 14.50 5.46
N GLU A 167 11.71 14.18 4.21
CA GLU A 167 11.52 15.17 3.14
C GLU A 167 10.40 16.16 3.50
N PHE A 168 9.27 15.66 4.01
CA PHE A 168 8.17 16.45 4.56
C PHE A 168 8.62 17.41 5.66
N LEU A 169 9.38 16.93 6.64
CA LEU A 169 9.89 17.75 7.74
C LEU A 169 10.86 18.83 7.24
N ALA A 170 11.73 18.50 6.28
CA ALA A 170 12.64 19.47 5.68
C ALA A 170 11.88 20.60 4.97
N SER A 171 10.86 20.23 4.17
CA SER A 171 10.02 21.21 3.45
C SER A 171 9.16 22.09 4.37
N SER A 172 8.86 21.62 5.57
CA SER A 172 8.09 22.36 6.59
C SER A 172 8.96 23.31 7.42
N ALA A 173 10.30 23.16 7.40
CA ALA A 173 11.22 24.00 8.15
C ALA A 173 11.71 25.24 7.37
N GLU A 174 11.45 25.29 6.06
CA GLU A 174 11.90 26.36 5.15
C GLU A 174 10.85 27.46 4.90
N GLY A 175 9.65 27.36 5.49
CA GLY A 175 8.57 28.35 5.40
C GLY A 175 8.26 28.99 6.74
#